data_AF-A0A380DR97-F1
#
_entry.id   AF-A0A380DR97-F1
#
_cell.length_a   1.000
_cell.length_b   1.000
_cell.length_c   1.000
_cell.angle_alpha   90.00
_cell.angle_beta   90.00
_cell.angle_gamma   90.00
#
_symmetry.space_group_name_H-M   'P 1'
#
loop_
_entity.id
_entity.type
_entity.pdbx_description
1 polymer ?
#
loop_
_entity_poly.entity_id
_entity_poly.type
_entity_poly.pdbx_seq_one_letter_code
_entity_poly.pdbx_strand_id
1 'polypeptide(L)'
;MQFFNFLLFYPVFMSIYWIVGSIYFYFTREIRYSLNKKPDINVDELEGITFLLACYNESETIEDTLSNVLALKYEKKEIIIINDGSSDNTAELIYKIKENNDFIFVDLQENRGKANALNQGIKQASYDYVMCLDADTIVDQDAPYYMIENFKHDPKLGAVTGNPRIRNKSSILGKIQTIEYASLIGCIKRSQTLAGAVNTISGVFTLFKKVQLSMLATGILI
;
A
#
# COMPACT_ATOMS: atom_id res chain seq x y z
N MET A 1 29.75 -30.44 4.70
CA MET A 1 29.92 -29.85 3.34
C MET A 1 28.61 -29.47 2.67
N GLN A 2 27.56 -30.31 2.66
CA GLN A 2 26.30 -29.99 1.97
C GLN A 2 25.58 -28.71 2.46
N PHE A 3 25.51 -28.48 3.79
CA PHE A 3 24.91 -27.27 4.35
C PHE A 3 25.69 -25.99 3.99
N PHE A 4 27.01 -26.06 3.98
CA PHE A 4 27.87 -24.93 3.60
C PHE A 4 27.71 -24.58 2.12
N ASN A 5 27.60 -25.59 1.25
CA ASN A 5 27.31 -25.38 -0.17
C ASN A 5 25.93 -24.75 -0.36
N PHE A 6 24.91 -25.20 0.37
CA PHE A 6 23.59 -24.58 0.32
C PHE A 6 23.63 -23.09 0.68
N LEU A 7 24.28 -22.73 1.79
CA LEU A 7 24.43 -21.33 2.22
C LEU A 7 25.12 -20.46 1.17
N LEU A 8 26.10 -20.99 0.45
CA LEU A 8 26.82 -20.25 -0.59
C LEU A 8 26.06 -20.14 -1.91
N PHE A 9 25.51 -21.25 -2.41
CA PHE A 9 24.92 -21.30 -3.74
C PHE A 9 23.47 -20.82 -3.79
N TYR A 10 22.72 -20.96 -2.70
CA TYR A 10 21.31 -20.56 -2.67
C TYR A 10 21.12 -19.05 -2.95
N PRO A 11 21.83 -18.11 -2.29
CA PRO A 11 21.67 -16.69 -2.58
C PRO A 11 22.04 -16.32 -4.02
N VAL A 12 23.08 -16.94 -4.58
CA VAL A 12 23.50 -16.70 -5.96
C VAL A 12 22.43 -17.18 -6.93
N PHE A 13 21.92 -18.40 -6.75
CA PHE A 13 20.86 -18.95 -7.57
C PHE A 13 19.59 -18.08 -7.52
N MET A 14 19.16 -17.70 -6.31
CA MET A 14 17.99 -16.84 -6.12
C MET A 14 18.17 -15.47 -6.76
N SER A 15 19.37 -14.87 -6.65
CA SER A 15 19.65 -13.58 -7.28
C SER A 15 19.52 -13.65 -8.81
N ILE A 16 20.06 -14.70 -9.43
CA ILE A 16 19.92 -14.93 -10.88
C ILE A 16 18.45 -15.11 -11.24
N TYR A 17 17.71 -15.91 -10.48
CA TYR A 17 16.27 -16.14 -10.69
C TYR A 17 15.47 -14.83 -10.63
N TRP A 18 15.71 -13.98 -9.63
CA TRP A 18 15.03 -12.69 -9.51
C TRP A 18 15.39 -11.71 -10.62
N ILE A 19 16.66 -11.67 -11.04
CA ILE A 19 17.12 -10.80 -12.14
C ILE A 19 16.48 -11.23 -13.46
N VAL A 20 16.56 -12.52 -13.81
CA VAL A 20 15.99 -13.05 -15.07
C VAL A 20 14.48 -12.84 -15.12
N GLY A 21 13.77 -13.12 -14.02
CA GLY A 21 12.33 -12.88 -13.94
C GLY A 21 11.98 -11.40 -14.07
N SER A 22 12.74 -10.50 -13.43
CA SER A 22 12.53 -9.05 -13.56
C SER A 22 12.72 -8.57 -15.00
N ILE A 23 13.76 -9.04 -15.70
CA ILE A 23 13.99 -8.73 -17.12
C ILE A 23 12.85 -9.26 -18.00
N TYR A 24 12.41 -10.50 -17.77
CA TYR A 24 11.28 -11.07 -18.50
C TYR A 24 9.99 -10.28 -18.27
N PHE A 25 9.70 -9.89 -17.02
CA PHE A 25 8.56 -9.03 -16.68
C PHE A 25 8.64 -7.69 -17.41
N TYR A 26 9.82 -7.09 -17.46
CA TYR A 26 10.04 -5.82 -18.13
C TYR A 26 9.63 -5.89 -19.61
N PHE A 27 10.14 -6.86 -20.36
CA PHE A 27 9.84 -7.00 -21.78
C PHE A 27 8.38 -7.42 -22.08
N THR A 28 7.77 -8.22 -21.21
CA THR A 28 6.43 -8.78 -21.47
C THR A 28 5.30 -7.89 -20.97
N ARG A 29 5.46 -7.23 -19.82
CA ARG A 29 4.42 -6.45 -19.14
C ARG A 29 4.79 -4.99 -19.04
N GLU A 30 5.95 -4.64 -18.48
CA GLU A 30 6.29 -3.24 -18.15
C GLU A 30 6.42 -2.34 -19.39
N ILE A 31 7.03 -2.82 -20.48
CA ILE A 31 7.07 -2.07 -21.75
C ILE A 31 5.65 -1.82 -22.28
N ARG A 32 4.76 -2.82 -22.21
CA ARG A 32 3.37 -2.67 -22.68
C ARG A 32 2.58 -1.71 -21.79
N TYR A 33 2.74 -1.80 -20.48
CA TYR A 33 2.13 -0.88 -19.52
C TYR A 33 2.67 0.54 -19.65
N SER A 34 3.97 0.73 -19.87
CA SER A 34 4.58 2.06 -20.06
C SER A 34 4.20 2.70 -21.40
N LEU A 35 3.83 1.89 -22.39
CA LEU A 35 3.32 2.36 -23.68
C LEU A 35 1.81 2.63 -23.64
N ASN A 36 1.08 1.93 -22.78
CA ASN A 36 -0.32 2.26 -22.51
C ASN A 36 -0.38 3.56 -21.69
N LYS A 37 -1.13 4.53 -22.21
CA LYS A 37 -1.49 5.75 -21.46
C LYS A 37 -2.23 5.37 -20.18
N LYS A 38 -2.32 6.34 -19.25
CA LYS A 38 -3.10 6.27 -18.00
C LYS A 38 -4.37 5.42 -18.18
N PRO A 39 -4.78 4.63 -17.15
CA PRO A 39 -5.95 3.78 -17.22
C PRO A 39 -7.10 4.57 -17.84
N ASP A 40 -7.80 3.98 -18.81
CA ASP A 40 -8.98 4.61 -19.39
C ASP A 40 -10.09 4.57 -18.34
N ILE A 41 -10.22 5.67 -17.58
CA ILE A 41 -11.10 5.75 -16.43
C ILE A 41 -12.46 6.22 -16.93
N ASN A 42 -13.36 5.27 -17.16
CA ASN A 42 -14.78 5.58 -17.18
C ASN A 42 -15.25 5.80 -15.72
N VAL A 43 -15.59 7.05 -15.40
CA VAL A 43 -16.03 7.48 -14.06
C VAL A 43 -17.28 6.72 -13.60
N ASP A 44 -18.18 6.39 -14.54
CA ASP A 44 -19.43 5.70 -14.23
C ASP A 44 -19.18 4.27 -13.72
N GLU A 45 -18.17 3.60 -14.28
CA GLU A 45 -17.72 2.25 -13.91
C GLU A 45 -16.59 2.24 -12.87
N LEU A 46 -16.34 3.36 -12.21
CA LEU A 46 -15.35 3.42 -11.14
C LEU A 46 -15.85 2.65 -9.92
N GLU A 47 -15.03 1.78 -9.36
CA GLU A 47 -15.34 1.14 -8.08
C GLU A 47 -15.06 2.12 -6.94
N GLY A 48 -15.80 2.02 -5.84
CA GLY A 48 -15.49 2.84 -4.66
C GLY A 48 -14.28 2.30 -3.90
N ILE A 49 -13.45 3.20 -3.35
CA ILE A 49 -12.31 2.85 -2.50
C ILE A 49 -12.45 3.54 -1.15
N THR A 50 -12.40 2.77 -0.07
CA THR A 50 -12.21 3.28 1.29
C THR A 50 -10.72 3.40 1.59
N PHE A 51 -10.23 4.62 1.76
CA PHE A 51 -8.89 4.95 2.21
C PHE A 51 -8.84 4.87 3.73
N LEU A 52 -8.07 3.91 4.23
CA LEU A 52 -8.01 3.53 5.64
C LEU A 52 -6.65 3.87 6.23
N LEU A 53 -6.59 4.91 7.06
CA LEU A 53 -5.37 5.42 7.67
C LEU A 53 -5.37 5.08 9.16
N ALA A 54 -4.38 4.33 9.63
CA ALA A 54 -4.16 4.10 11.06
C ALA A 54 -2.98 4.96 11.53
N CYS A 55 -3.15 5.69 12.64
CA CYS A 55 -2.13 6.57 13.20
C CYS A 55 -1.93 6.31 14.70
N TYR A 56 -0.67 6.41 15.16
CA TYR A 56 -0.29 6.40 16.56
C TYR A 56 0.95 7.27 16.75
N ASN A 57 0.81 8.40 17.45
CA ASN A 57 1.86 9.40 17.65
C ASN A 57 2.47 9.93 16.34
N GLU A 58 1.62 10.41 15.42
CA GLU A 58 1.97 10.84 14.06
C GLU A 58 1.69 12.34 13.86
N SER A 59 1.78 13.13 14.93
CA SER A 59 1.49 14.57 14.92
C SER A 59 2.32 15.37 13.91
N GLU A 60 3.54 14.91 13.60
CA GLU A 60 4.43 15.58 12.64
C GLU A 60 4.06 15.32 11.17
N THR A 61 3.35 14.23 10.87
CA THR A 61 3.18 13.71 9.49
C THR A 61 1.72 13.66 9.07
N ILE A 62 0.78 13.55 10.03
CA ILE A 62 -0.64 13.32 9.76
C ILE A 62 -1.29 14.43 8.92
N GLU A 63 -0.90 15.70 9.13
CA GLU A 63 -1.47 16.81 8.37
C GLU A 63 -1.13 16.71 6.87
N ASP A 64 0.14 16.39 6.55
CA ASP A 64 0.63 16.22 5.18
C ASP A 64 -0.09 15.05 4.49
N THR A 65 -0.16 13.91 5.18
CA THR A 65 -0.78 12.69 4.67
C THR A 65 -2.27 12.88 4.43
N LEU A 66 -2.99 13.45 5.40
CA LEU A 66 -4.42 13.67 5.28
C LEU A 66 -4.74 14.70 4.20
N SER A 67 -3.96 15.78 4.12
CA SER A 67 -4.11 16.77 3.04
C SER A 67 -3.89 16.14 1.66
N ASN A 68 -2.91 15.24 1.53
CA ASN A 68 -2.66 14.51 0.28
C ASN A 68 -3.84 13.60 -0.10
N VAL A 69 -4.37 12.81 0.85
CA VAL A 69 -5.50 11.88 0.60
C VAL A 69 -6.79 12.66 0.29
N LEU A 70 -7.06 13.73 1.02
CA LEU A 70 -8.18 14.64 0.74
C LEU A 70 -8.06 15.31 -0.63
N ALA A 71 -6.85 15.59 -1.09
CA ALA A 71 -6.60 16.15 -2.42
C ALA A 71 -6.60 15.12 -3.57
N LEU A 72 -6.78 13.82 -3.30
CA LEU A 72 -6.84 12.81 -4.37
C LEU A 72 -8.02 13.10 -5.30
N LYS A 73 -7.79 13.06 -6.61
CA LYS A 73 -8.83 13.26 -7.64
C LYS A 73 -9.75 12.04 -7.83
N TYR A 74 -9.65 11.02 -6.98
CA TYR A 74 -10.47 9.82 -7.03
C TYR A 74 -11.89 10.14 -6.53
N GLU A 75 -12.89 10.12 -7.41
CA GLU A 75 -14.23 10.62 -7.08
C GLU A 75 -14.97 9.74 -6.07
N LYS A 76 -14.96 8.42 -6.27
CA LYS A 76 -15.62 7.46 -5.36
C LYS A 76 -14.70 7.06 -4.19
N LYS A 77 -14.21 8.07 -3.47
CA LYS A 77 -13.37 7.87 -2.28
C LYS A 77 -14.17 8.04 -0.99
N GLU A 78 -13.93 7.15 -0.04
CA GLU A 78 -14.31 7.31 1.36
C GLU A 78 -13.02 7.36 2.17
N ILE A 79 -12.93 8.24 3.16
CA ILE A 79 -11.73 8.37 4.00
C ILE A 79 -12.09 8.03 5.43
N ILE A 80 -11.34 7.11 6.03
CA ILE A 80 -11.49 6.70 7.42
C ILE A 80 -10.13 6.76 8.08
N ILE A 81 -10.07 7.52 9.17
CA ILE A 81 -8.86 7.70 9.98
C ILE A 81 -9.10 7.06 11.33
N ILE A 82 -8.14 6.27 11.80
CA ILE A 82 -8.19 5.61 13.10
C ILE A 82 -6.99 6.06 13.92
N ASN A 83 -7.25 6.77 15.02
CA ASN A 83 -6.26 7.02 16.04
C ASN A 83 -6.22 5.83 17.00
N ASP A 84 -5.07 5.17 17.13
CA ASP A 84 -4.87 4.00 17.99
C ASP A 84 -4.33 4.42 19.38
N GLY A 85 -5.03 5.34 20.06
CA GLY A 85 -4.67 5.77 21.41
C GLY A 85 -3.39 6.58 21.51
N SER A 86 -3.16 7.52 20.58
CA SER A 86 -2.01 8.42 20.63
C SER A 86 -1.92 9.19 21.96
N SER A 87 -0.69 9.40 22.42
CA SER A 87 -0.36 10.17 23.63
C SER A 87 0.10 11.61 23.32
N ASP A 88 0.32 11.94 22.06
CA ASP A 88 0.65 13.27 21.58
C ASP A 88 -0.60 14.02 21.08
N ASN A 89 -0.42 15.16 20.40
CA ASN A 89 -1.51 15.96 19.87
C ASN A 89 -2.09 15.43 18.53
N THR A 90 -1.79 14.19 18.10
CA THR A 90 -2.31 13.62 16.85
C THR A 90 -3.84 13.70 16.76
N ALA A 91 -4.55 13.32 17.83
CA ALA A 91 -6.01 13.35 17.85
C ALA A 91 -6.57 14.77 17.70
N GLU A 92 -5.98 15.74 18.41
CA GLU A 92 -6.37 17.15 18.37
C GLU A 92 -6.23 17.73 16.95
N LEU A 93 -5.13 17.40 16.26
CA LEU A 93 -4.89 17.82 14.88
C LEU A 93 -5.94 17.22 13.94
N ILE A 94 -6.27 15.93 14.09
CA ILE A 94 -7.29 15.28 13.26
C ILE A 94 -8.68 15.89 13.51
N TYR A 95 -9.06 16.15 14.75
CA TYR A 95 -10.32 16.84 15.07
C TYR A 95 -10.40 18.20 14.38
N LYS A 96 -9.32 19.00 14.44
CA LYS A 96 -9.26 20.31 13.77
C LYS A 96 -9.40 20.20 12.26
N ILE A 97 -8.76 19.22 11.62
CA ILE A 97 -8.88 19.02 10.16
C ILE A 97 -10.31 18.57 9.81
N LYS A 98 -10.94 17.76 10.66
CA LYS A 98 -12.32 17.28 10.49
C LYS A 98 -13.36 18.40 10.51
N GLU A 99 -13.11 19.51 11.19
CA GLU A 99 -14.05 20.65 11.21
C GLU A 99 -14.37 21.21 9.81
N ASN A 100 -13.41 21.10 8.88
CA ASN A 100 -13.52 21.65 7.53
C ASN A 100 -13.55 20.59 6.42
N ASN A 101 -13.51 19.30 6.77
CA ASN A 101 -13.38 18.21 5.80
C ASN A 101 -14.28 17.04 6.17
N ASP A 102 -14.83 16.38 5.16
CA ASP A 102 -15.69 15.21 5.35
C ASP A 102 -14.86 13.91 5.29
N PHE A 103 -14.72 13.26 6.45
CA PHE A 103 -14.13 11.93 6.60
C PHE A 103 -14.57 11.31 7.93
N ILE A 104 -14.52 9.99 8.04
CA ILE A 104 -14.83 9.29 9.30
C ILE A 104 -13.59 9.29 10.20
N PHE A 105 -13.75 9.68 11.46
CA PHE A 105 -12.69 9.61 12.45
C PHE A 105 -13.08 8.64 13.57
N VAL A 106 -12.22 7.65 13.82
CA VAL A 106 -12.36 6.66 14.88
C VAL A 106 -11.24 6.88 15.88
N ASP A 107 -11.59 7.42 17.04
CA ASP A 107 -10.63 7.78 18.09
C ASP A 107 -10.61 6.71 19.20
N LEU A 108 -9.67 5.77 19.12
CA LEU A 108 -9.51 4.72 20.12
C LEU A 108 -8.75 5.29 21.32
N GLN A 109 -9.23 4.98 22.53
CA GLN A 109 -8.65 5.52 23.77
C GLN A 109 -7.41 4.74 24.25
N GLU A 110 -7.20 3.53 23.73
CA GLU A 110 -6.12 2.65 24.16
C GLU A 110 -5.44 2.05 22.93
N ASN A 111 -4.10 2.14 22.89
CA ASN A 111 -3.31 1.52 21.83
C ASN A 111 -3.38 -0.01 21.95
N ARG A 112 -3.87 -0.66 20.90
CA ARG A 112 -3.88 -2.13 20.78
C ARG A 112 -3.20 -2.62 19.51
N GLY A 113 -2.39 -1.77 18.90
CA GLY A 113 -1.64 -2.01 17.69
C GLY A 113 -2.43 -1.78 16.41
N LYS A 114 -1.68 -1.50 15.34
CA LYS A 114 -2.17 -1.20 13.99
C LYS A 114 -3.22 -2.21 13.48
N ALA A 115 -3.02 -3.51 13.72
CA ALA A 115 -3.98 -4.53 13.28
C ALA A 115 -5.35 -4.33 13.92
N ASN A 116 -5.42 -4.02 15.22
CA ASN A 116 -6.68 -3.72 15.89
C ASN A 116 -7.29 -2.43 15.33
N ALA A 117 -6.50 -1.38 15.15
CA ALA A 117 -6.96 -0.11 14.58
C ALA A 117 -7.59 -0.29 13.19
N LEU A 118 -6.90 -0.99 12.29
CA LEU A 118 -7.40 -1.33 10.95
C LEU A 118 -8.70 -2.16 11.05
N ASN A 119 -8.78 -3.12 11.97
CA ASN A 119 -9.99 -3.92 12.17
C ASN A 119 -11.21 -3.10 12.62
N GLN A 120 -11.02 -2.06 13.43
CA GLN A 120 -12.11 -1.15 13.77
C GLN A 120 -12.52 -0.31 12.56
N GLY A 121 -11.55 0.14 11.78
CA GLY A 121 -11.78 0.91 10.57
C GLY A 121 -12.51 0.13 9.47
N ILE A 122 -12.17 -1.14 9.24
CA ILE A 122 -12.82 -2.00 8.23
C ILE A 122 -14.32 -2.16 8.49
N LYS A 123 -14.75 -2.16 9.75
CA LYS A 123 -16.18 -2.25 10.11
C LYS A 123 -16.98 -1.04 9.65
N GLN A 124 -16.32 0.12 9.54
CA GLN A 124 -16.92 1.38 9.09
C GLN A 124 -16.80 1.58 7.58
N ALA A 125 -15.96 0.78 6.88
CA ALA A 125 -15.76 0.90 5.45
C ALA A 125 -17.05 0.58 4.68
N SER A 126 -17.49 1.47 3.80
CA SER A 126 -18.70 1.29 3.01
C SER A 126 -18.44 0.53 1.71
N TYR A 127 -17.23 0.64 1.15
CA TYR A 127 -16.89 0.04 -0.15
C TYR A 127 -16.28 -1.36 -0.04
N ASP A 128 -16.34 -2.10 -1.14
CA ASP A 128 -15.76 -3.44 -1.27
C ASP A 128 -14.23 -3.44 -1.40
N TYR A 129 -13.64 -2.29 -1.70
CA TYR A 129 -12.20 -2.11 -1.81
C TYR A 129 -11.69 -1.19 -0.71
N VAL A 130 -10.69 -1.68 0.04
CA VAL A 130 -10.10 -0.97 1.18
C VAL A 130 -8.62 -0.76 0.91
N MET A 131 -8.19 0.50 0.84
CA MET A 131 -6.80 0.89 0.70
C MET A 131 -6.22 1.18 2.08
N CYS A 132 -5.34 0.30 2.57
CA CYS A 132 -4.63 0.52 3.82
C CYS A 132 -3.41 1.43 3.56
N LEU A 133 -3.33 2.50 4.34
CA LEU A 133 -2.30 3.52 4.29
C LEU A 133 -1.63 3.71 5.66
N ASP A 134 -0.33 3.99 5.64
CA ASP A 134 0.36 4.55 6.80
C ASP A 134 0.12 6.06 6.91
N ALA A 135 0.15 6.58 8.14
CA ALA A 135 -0.11 7.98 8.46
C ALA A 135 1.03 8.94 8.06
N ASP A 136 2.13 8.43 7.53
CA ASP A 136 3.30 9.17 7.03
C ASP A 136 3.49 9.05 5.50
N THR A 137 2.46 8.57 4.79
CA THR A 137 2.55 8.22 3.38
C THR A 137 1.89 9.23 2.46
N ILE A 138 2.62 9.63 1.41
CA ILE A 138 2.10 10.44 0.31
C ILE A 138 1.71 9.53 -0.85
N VAL A 139 0.44 9.57 -1.22
CA VAL A 139 -0.15 8.80 -2.32
C VAL A 139 -0.08 9.61 -3.62
N ASP A 140 0.35 8.94 -4.69
CA ASP A 140 0.32 9.49 -6.03
C ASP A 140 -1.12 9.56 -6.56
N GLN A 141 -1.45 10.66 -7.25
CA GLN A 141 -2.81 10.95 -7.74
C GLN A 141 -3.38 9.85 -8.65
N ASP A 142 -2.52 9.21 -9.45
CA ASP A 142 -2.94 8.18 -10.39
C ASP A 142 -2.90 6.78 -9.75
N ALA A 143 -2.22 6.60 -8.61
CA ALA A 143 -1.98 5.27 -8.02
C ALA A 143 -3.27 4.49 -7.69
N PRO A 144 -4.32 5.08 -7.08
CA PRO A 144 -5.57 4.35 -6.83
C PRO A 144 -6.20 3.77 -8.10
N TYR A 145 -6.10 4.49 -9.22
CA TYR A 145 -6.65 4.04 -10.51
C TYR A 145 -5.89 2.84 -11.07
N TYR A 146 -4.55 2.86 -11.02
CA TYR A 146 -3.76 1.69 -11.41
C TYR A 146 -4.05 0.48 -10.51
N MET A 147 -4.24 0.68 -9.22
CA MET A 147 -4.48 -0.43 -8.30
C MET A 147 -5.84 -1.09 -8.53
N ILE A 148 -6.90 -0.30 -8.73
CA ILE A 148 -8.23 -0.84 -8.99
C ILE A 148 -8.32 -1.54 -10.35
N GLU A 149 -7.62 -1.03 -11.36
CA GLU A 149 -7.55 -1.63 -12.69
C GLU A 149 -7.00 -3.06 -12.66
N ASN A 150 -6.07 -3.36 -11.74
CA ASN A 150 -5.56 -4.73 -11.58
C ASN A 150 -6.67 -5.71 -11.16
N PHE A 151 -7.61 -5.29 -10.32
CA PHE A 151 -8.76 -6.11 -9.93
C PHE A 151 -9.78 -6.29 -11.06
N LYS A 152 -9.88 -5.33 -11.99
CA LYS A 152 -10.70 -5.49 -13.21
C LYS A 152 -10.12 -6.55 -14.15
N HIS A 153 -8.80 -6.57 -14.30
CA HIS A 153 -8.10 -7.56 -15.14
C HIS A 153 -8.11 -8.96 -14.52
N ASP A 154 -7.93 -9.07 -13.21
CA ASP A 154 -7.97 -10.35 -12.50
C ASP A 154 -8.84 -10.25 -11.23
N PRO A 155 -10.12 -10.64 -11.32
CA PRO A 155 -11.03 -10.64 -10.18
C PRO A 155 -10.63 -11.63 -9.07
N LYS A 156 -9.68 -12.54 -9.28
CA LYS A 156 -9.24 -13.50 -8.26
C LYS A 156 -8.20 -12.91 -7.30
N LEU A 157 -7.65 -11.74 -7.62
CA LEU A 157 -6.70 -11.06 -6.74
C LEU A 157 -7.33 -10.79 -5.36
N GLY A 158 -6.58 -11.12 -4.31
CA GLY A 158 -6.94 -10.78 -2.93
C GLY A 158 -6.44 -9.41 -2.50
N ALA A 159 -5.28 -9.00 -3.01
CA ALA A 159 -4.63 -7.73 -2.70
C ALA A 159 -3.75 -7.26 -3.87
N VAL A 160 -3.58 -5.94 -3.98
CA VAL A 160 -2.63 -5.27 -4.88
C VAL A 160 -1.80 -4.33 -4.03
N THR A 161 -0.48 -4.48 -4.07
CA THR A 161 0.44 -3.61 -3.32
C THR A 161 1.13 -2.66 -4.28
N GLY A 162 1.32 -1.40 -3.89
CA GLY A 162 2.09 -0.47 -4.72
C GLY A 162 3.59 -0.62 -4.53
N ASN A 163 4.31 0.39 -5.03
CA ASN A 163 5.76 0.48 -4.96
C ASN A 163 6.17 1.68 -4.11
N PRO A 164 6.23 1.54 -2.77
CA PRO A 164 6.66 2.61 -1.87
C PRO A 164 8.05 3.10 -2.25
N ARG A 165 8.24 4.43 -2.23
CA ARG A 165 9.52 5.06 -2.52
C ARG A 165 9.92 5.97 -1.38
N ILE A 166 11.19 5.94 -1.03
CA ILE A 166 11.74 6.78 0.03
C ILE A 166 11.70 8.25 -0.42
N ARG A 167 11.07 9.10 0.41
CA ARG A 167 10.94 10.55 0.20
C ARG A 167 12.25 11.27 0.46
N ASN A 168 12.92 10.96 1.57
CA ASN A 168 14.12 11.68 2.01
C ASN A 168 15.39 11.12 1.34
N LYS A 169 16.01 11.90 0.44
CA LYS A 169 17.22 11.53 -0.32
C LYS A 169 18.33 12.58 -0.21
N SER A 170 18.46 13.22 0.95
CA SER A 170 19.37 14.35 1.15
C SER A 170 20.85 13.97 1.05
N SER A 171 21.23 12.77 1.48
CA SER A 171 22.62 12.29 1.44
C SER A 171 22.91 11.35 0.25
N ILE A 172 24.17 11.30 -0.18
CA ILE A 172 24.65 10.36 -1.22
C ILE A 172 24.40 8.91 -0.76
N LEU A 173 24.66 8.60 0.51
CA LEU A 173 24.43 7.28 1.07
C LEU A 173 22.93 6.92 1.04
N GLY A 174 22.05 7.86 1.41
CA GLY A 174 20.60 7.66 1.33
C GLY A 174 20.10 7.43 -0.09
N LYS A 175 20.70 8.10 -1.09
CA LYS A 175 20.41 7.84 -2.51
C LYS A 175 20.81 6.42 -2.94
N ILE A 176 22.01 5.97 -2.55
CA ILE A 176 22.49 4.61 -2.85
C ILE A 176 21.59 3.56 -2.20
N GLN A 177 21.31 3.71 -0.90
CA GLN A 177 20.43 2.81 -0.15
C GLN A 177 19.02 2.77 -0.77
N THR A 178 18.51 3.91 -1.25
CA THR A 178 17.22 3.94 -1.94
C THR A 178 17.25 3.15 -3.24
N ILE A 179 18.30 3.29 -4.04
CA ILE A 179 18.45 2.55 -5.30
C ILE A 179 18.56 1.05 -5.01
N GLU A 180 19.40 0.67 -4.05
CA GLU A 180 19.59 -0.72 -3.65
C GLU A 180 18.28 -1.35 -3.16
N TYR A 181 17.61 -0.70 -2.21
CA TYR A 181 16.34 -1.17 -1.66
C TYR A 181 15.25 -1.28 -2.73
N ALA A 182 15.07 -0.22 -3.53
CA ALA A 182 14.04 -0.18 -4.57
C ALA A 182 14.31 -1.18 -5.70
N SER A 183 15.59 -1.39 -6.06
CA SER A 183 15.96 -2.35 -7.11
C SER A 183 15.80 -3.79 -6.63
N LEU A 184 16.26 -4.14 -5.42
CA LEU A 184 16.12 -5.48 -4.87
C LEU A 184 14.66 -5.87 -4.70
N ILE A 185 13.87 -5.07 -3.98
CA ILE A 185 12.45 -5.35 -3.77
C ILE A 185 11.68 -5.30 -5.09
N GLY A 186 12.00 -4.33 -5.94
CA GLY A 186 11.40 -4.21 -7.26
C GLY A 186 11.64 -5.43 -8.14
N CYS A 187 12.86 -5.97 -8.18
CA CYS A 187 13.19 -7.17 -8.96
C CYS A 187 12.50 -8.41 -8.40
N ILE A 188 12.53 -8.59 -7.07
CA ILE A 188 11.88 -9.72 -6.41
C ILE A 188 10.37 -9.69 -6.68
N LYS A 189 9.70 -8.55 -6.44
CA LYS A 189 8.25 -8.43 -6.64
C LYS A 189 7.84 -8.63 -8.11
N ARG A 190 8.57 -8.06 -9.07
CA ARG A 190 8.29 -8.25 -10.51
C ARG A 190 8.38 -9.71 -10.91
N SER A 191 9.45 -10.39 -10.48
CA SER A 191 9.64 -11.80 -10.76
C SER A 191 8.56 -12.67 -10.10
N GLN A 192 8.22 -12.41 -8.83
CA GLN A 192 7.12 -13.08 -8.14
C GLN A 192 5.77 -12.86 -8.82
N THR A 193 5.50 -11.64 -9.32
CA THR A 193 4.27 -11.32 -10.05
C THR A 193 4.05 -12.20 -11.28
N LEU A 194 5.12 -12.73 -11.90
CA LEU A 194 5.01 -13.69 -13.00
C LEU A 194 4.40 -15.03 -12.57
N ALA A 195 4.58 -15.41 -11.31
CA ALA A 195 3.95 -16.58 -10.72
C ALA A 195 2.51 -16.31 -10.23
N GLY A 196 2.00 -15.08 -10.40
CA GLY A 196 0.64 -14.69 -10.00
C GLY A 196 0.46 -14.38 -8.52
N ALA A 197 1.52 -14.38 -7.72
CA ALA A 197 1.47 -14.06 -6.29
C ALA A 197 2.75 -13.36 -5.83
N VAL A 198 2.64 -12.53 -4.80
CA VAL A 198 3.81 -11.96 -4.09
C VAL A 198 3.83 -12.49 -2.67
N ASN A 199 5.01 -12.87 -2.19
CA ASN A 199 5.14 -13.47 -0.86
C ASN A 199 4.94 -12.45 0.27
N THR A 200 5.21 -11.18 -0.02
CA THR A 200 5.10 -10.09 0.94
C THR A 200 4.47 -8.85 0.29
N ILE A 201 3.48 -8.31 0.97
CA ILE A 201 2.82 -7.05 0.61
C ILE A 201 3.33 -5.93 1.51
N SER A 202 3.35 -4.70 1.00
CA SER A 202 3.73 -3.54 1.81
C SER A 202 2.57 -3.12 2.70
N GLY A 203 2.80 -2.94 4.00
CA GLY A 203 1.80 -2.40 4.91
C GLY A 203 1.51 -0.90 4.74
N VAL A 204 2.29 -0.22 3.88
CA VAL A 204 2.31 1.24 3.69
C VAL A 204 1.25 1.71 2.69
N PHE A 205 1.08 0.93 1.62
CA PHE A 205 0.21 1.29 0.49
C PHE A 205 -0.25 0.02 -0.22
N THR A 206 -1.39 -0.53 0.22
CA THR A 206 -1.97 -1.75 -0.35
C THR A 206 -3.48 -1.67 -0.42
N LEU A 207 -4.04 -2.09 -1.55
CA LEU A 207 -5.46 -2.20 -1.81
C LEU A 207 -5.89 -3.65 -1.63
N PHE A 208 -6.91 -3.87 -0.81
CA PHE A 208 -7.51 -5.16 -0.58
C PHE A 208 -8.97 -5.17 -1.02
N LYS A 209 -9.46 -6.36 -1.33
CA LYS A 209 -10.89 -6.61 -1.21
C LYS A 209 -11.26 -6.71 0.28
N LYS A 210 -12.33 -6.03 0.68
CA LYS A 210 -12.79 -5.93 2.08
C LYS A 210 -12.98 -7.31 2.71
N VAL A 211 -13.57 -8.25 1.98
CA VAL A 211 -13.80 -9.62 2.44
C VAL A 211 -12.47 -10.30 2.79
N GLN A 212 -11.48 -10.24 1.90
CA GLN A 212 -10.16 -10.83 2.12
C GLN A 212 -9.43 -10.18 3.31
N LEU A 213 -9.51 -8.84 3.43
CA LEU A 213 -8.92 -8.14 4.56
C LEU A 213 -9.59 -8.52 5.90
N SER A 214 -10.90 -8.74 5.90
CA SER A 214 -11.63 -9.22 7.08
C SER A 214 -11.28 -10.66 7.45
N MET A 215 -10.95 -11.53 6.49
CA MET A 215 -10.48 -12.89 6.76
C MET A 215 -9.11 -12.86 7.45
N LEU A 216 -8.19 -12.01 6.96
CA LEU A 216 -6.87 -11.81 7.59
C LEU A 216 -7.01 -11.31 9.03
N ALA A 217 -7.97 -10.39 9.27
CA ALA A 217 -8.27 -9.89 10.62
C ALA A 217 -8.71 -11.00 11.60
N THR A 218 -9.38 -12.03 11.09
CA THR A 218 -9.82 -13.20 11.87
C THR A 218 -8.78 -14.33 11.97
N GLY A 219 -7.57 -14.13 11.42
CA GLY A 219 -6.51 -15.14 11.44
C GLY A 219 -6.68 -16.29 10.45
N ILE A 220 -7.61 -16.15 9.49
CA ILE A 220 -7.78 -17.08 8.38
C ILE A 220 -6.79 -16.68 7.29
N LEU A 221 -5.68 -17.41 7.18
CA LEU A 221 -4.67 -17.21 6.14
C LEU A 221 -5.26 -17.57 4.76
N ILE A 222 -5.08 -16.67 3.79
CA ILE A 222 -5.44 -16.82 2.37
C ILE A 222 -4.27 -17.43 1.61
#